data_AF-A0A965U666-F1
#
_entry.id   AF-A0A965U666-F1
#
_cell.length_a   1.000
_cell.length_b   1.000
_cell.length_c   1.000
_cell.angle_alpha   90.00
_cell.angle_beta   90.00
_cell.angle_gamma   90.00
#
_symmetry.space_group_name_H-M   'P 1'
#
loop_
_entity.id
_entity.type
_entity.pdbx_description
1 polymer ?
#
loop_
_entity_poly.entity_id
_entity_poly.type
_entity_poly.pdbx_seq_one_letter_code
_entity_poly.pdbx_strand_id
1 'polypeptide(L)'
;TILTVMRSWANQLSRSEGSDVPIPIQLRRALRAARKAEKETTNQMELLKQYGVVDAGAKAFVSILEGVDQYVLNPELPLGTEKVKSNGYTGYATETWRVVYENGKEVSRTFENKSTYKMYDKIIEHNPKPVEPTTPVVSTTEPTTESTELADPTVPTESQPETTQATGE
;
A
#
# COMPACT_ATOMS: atom_id res chain seq x y z
N THR A 1 -17.99 -10.88 -0.04
CA THR A 1 -17.87 -9.65 0.76
C THR A 1 -16.41 -9.42 1.14
N ILE A 2 -16.05 -8.25 1.69
CA ILE A 2 -14.69 -7.91 2.16
C ILE A 2 -14.10 -8.99 3.09
N LEU A 3 -14.92 -9.55 3.98
CA LEU A 3 -14.52 -10.64 4.88
C LEU A 3 -14.12 -11.91 4.11
N THR A 4 -14.77 -12.22 2.99
CA THR A 4 -14.41 -13.34 2.11
C THR A 4 -13.02 -13.13 1.51
N VAL A 5 -12.72 -11.90 1.08
CA VAL A 5 -11.43 -11.54 0.48
C VAL A 5 -10.32 -11.61 1.53
N MET A 6 -10.52 -10.99 2.70
CA MET A 6 -9.55 -11.03 3.81
C MET A 6 -9.28 -12.47 4.27
N ARG A 7 -10.33 -13.29 4.40
CA ARG A 7 -10.20 -14.69 4.82
C ARG A 7 -9.46 -15.54 3.78
N SER A 8 -9.73 -15.33 2.49
CA SER A 8 -9.01 -16.03 1.41
C SER A 8 -7.53 -15.64 1.38
N TRP A 9 -7.21 -14.37 1.62
CA TRP A 9 -5.83 -13.89 1.75
C TRP A 9 -5.13 -14.49 2.98
N ALA A 10 -5.73 -14.39 4.16
CA ALA A 10 -5.17 -14.90 5.42
C ALA A 10 -4.95 -16.42 5.38
N ASN A 11 -5.94 -17.18 4.91
CA ASN A 11 -5.83 -18.63 4.76
C ASN A 11 -4.69 -19.03 3.81
N GLN A 12 -4.41 -18.22 2.79
CA GLN A 12 -3.33 -18.50 1.84
C GLN A 12 -1.96 -18.20 2.44
N LEU A 13 -1.85 -17.26 3.38
CA LEU A 13 -0.63 -17.00 4.16
C LEU A 13 -0.41 -18.06 5.24
N SER A 14 -1.44 -18.45 5.98
CA SER A 14 -1.30 -19.47 7.02
C SER A 14 -0.93 -20.85 6.46
N ARG A 15 -1.27 -21.11 5.18
CA ARG A 15 -0.83 -22.33 4.48
C ARG A 15 0.67 -22.37 4.18
N SER A 16 1.35 -21.24 4.26
CA SER A 16 2.79 -21.14 4.09
C SER A 16 3.53 -20.89 5.40
N GLU A 17 2.84 -20.90 6.54
CA GLU A 17 3.49 -20.96 7.86
C GLU A 17 4.35 -22.23 7.96
N GLY A 18 5.62 -22.07 8.34
CA GLY A 18 6.59 -23.16 8.38
C GLY A 18 7.16 -23.58 7.01
N SER A 19 6.88 -22.83 5.93
CA SER A 19 7.47 -23.06 4.61
C SER A 19 8.74 -22.24 4.39
N ASP A 20 9.76 -22.84 3.78
CA ASP A 20 10.99 -22.14 3.32
C ASP A 20 10.76 -21.19 2.13
N VAL A 21 9.51 -21.05 1.67
CA VAL A 21 9.17 -20.14 0.58
C VAL A 21 9.32 -18.68 1.06
N PRO A 22 10.07 -17.83 0.35
CA PRO A 22 10.22 -16.43 0.73
C PRO A 22 8.88 -15.69 0.90
N ILE A 23 8.78 -14.86 1.95
CA ILE A 23 7.62 -13.99 2.26
C ILE A 23 7.04 -13.27 1.00
N PRO A 24 7.85 -12.70 0.09
CA PRO A 24 7.31 -12.08 -1.14
C PRO A 24 6.53 -13.04 -2.04
N ILE A 25 6.98 -14.30 -2.16
CA ILE A 25 6.25 -15.32 -2.92
C ILE A 25 4.97 -15.71 -2.17
N GLN A 26 4.99 -15.78 -0.84
CA GLN A 26 3.80 -16.04 -0.02
C GLN A 26 2.75 -14.94 -0.20
N LEU A 27 3.16 -13.66 -0.11
CA LEU A 27 2.30 -12.49 -0.33
C LEU A 27 1.69 -12.48 -1.74
N ARG A 28 2.46 -12.84 -2.78
CA ARG A 28 1.96 -12.98 -4.16
C ARG A 28 0.91 -14.06 -4.34
N ARG A 29 1.09 -15.19 -3.65
CA ARG A 29 0.10 -16.28 -3.66
C ARG A 29 -1.17 -15.83 -2.94
N ALA A 30 -1.02 -15.16 -1.81
CA ALA A 30 -2.14 -14.61 -1.04
C ALA A 30 -2.90 -13.52 -1.81
N LEU A 31 -2.22 -12.61 -2.49
CA LEU A 31 -2.83 -11.59 -3.35
C LEU A 31 -3.65 -12.23 -4.49
N ARG A 32 -3.12 -13.30 -5.12
CA ARG A 32 -3.89 -14.06 -6.12
C ARG A 32 -5.16 -14.67 -5.55
N ALA A 33 -5.11 -15.21 -4.33
CA ALA A 33 -6.29 -15.73 -3.64
C ALA A 33 -7.31 -14.61 -3.33
N ALA A 34 -6.84 -13.44 -2.89
CA ALA A 34 -7.67 -12.26 -2.65
C ALA A 34 -8.39 -11.79 -3.93
N ARG A 35 -7.66 -11.62 -5.04
CA ARG A 35 -8.23 -11.26 -6.36
C ARG A 35 -9.25 -12.28 -6.86
N LYS A 36 -8.97 -13.57 -6.69
CA LYS A 36 -9.91 -14.63 -7.06
C LYS A 36 -11.20 -14.51 -6.25
N ALA A 37 -11.10 -14.32 -4.93
CA ALA A 37 -12.25 -14.13 -4.05
C ALA A 37 -13.03 -12.84 -4.36
N GLU A 38 -12.36 -11.74 -4.71
CA GLU A 38 -12.99 -10.48 -5.16
C GLU A 38 -13.79 -10.71 -6.45
N LYS A 39 -13.21 -11.40 -7.44
CA LYS A 39 -13.88 -11.70 -8.70
C LYS A 39 -15.06 -12.66 -8.53
N GLU A 40 -14.91 -13.69 -7.70
CA GLU A 40 -15.98 -14.64 -7.38
C GLU A 40 -17.13 -13.99 -6.61
N THR A 41 -16.84 -13.08 -5.68
CA THR A 41 -17.88 -12.31 -4.99
C THR A 41 -18.55 -11.27 -5.88
N THR A 42 -17.84 -10.74 -6.87
CA THR A 42 -18.43 -9.89 -7.93
C THR A 42 -19.40 -10.68 -8.82
N ASN A 43 -19.15 -11.97 -9.08
CA ASN A 43 -20.06 -12.85 -9.84
C ASN A 43 -21.30 -13.29 -9.04
N GLN A 44 -21.24 -13.29 -7.70
CA GLN A 44 -22.40 -13.52 -6.83
C GLN A 44 -23.31 -12.29 -6.69
N MET A 45 -22.96 -11.18 -7.36
CA MET A 45 -23.57 -9.86 -7.23
C MET A 45 -24.29 -9.37 -8.50
N GLU A 46 -24.91 -10.28 -9.28
CA GLU A 46 -25.83 -9.85 -10.36
C GLU A 46 -26.98 -8.98 -9.80
N LEU A 47 -27.35 -9.19 -8.53
CA LEU A 47 -28.35 -8.40 -7.79
C LEU A 47 -27.85 -7.00 -7.35
N LEU A 48 -26.55 -6.82 -7.07
CA LEU A 48 -25.95 -5.54 -6.63
C LEU A 48 -25.44 -4.69 -7.80
N LYS A 49 -25.19 -5.32 -8.96
CA LYS A 49 -24.96 -4.65 -10.25
C LYS A 49 -26.15 -3.78 -10.68
N GLN A 50 -27.37 -4.20 -10.35
CA GLN A 50 -28.62 -3.49 -10.61
C GLN A 50 -28.77 -2.19 -9.79
N TYR A 51 -28.02 -2.06 -8.69
CA TYR A 51 -27.96 -0.88 -7.82
C TYR A 51 -26.61 -0.15 -7.88
N GLY A 52 -25.66 -0.60 -8.72
CA GLY A 52 -24.35 0.06 -8.92
C GLY A 52 -23.37 -0.08 -7.75
N VAL A 53 -23.61 -1.01 -6.81
CA VAL A 53 -22.77 -1.15 -5.60
C VAL A 53 -21.75 -2.28 -5.80
N VAL A 54 -20.50 -1.90 -6.05
CA VAL A 54 -19.34 -2.79 -5.86
C VAL A 54 -19.11 -2.97 -4.36
N ASP A 55 -18.58 -4.11 -3.91
CA ASP A 55 -18.02 -4.21 -2.56
C ASP A 55 -16.74 -3.35 -2.50
N ALA A 56 -16.93 -2.04 -2.34
CA ALA A 56 -15.86 -1.05 -2.35
C ALA A 56 -14.83 -1.33 -1.26
N GLY A 57 -15.24 -1.96 -0.15
CA GLY A 57 -14.35 -2.41 0.90
C GLY A 57 -13.44 -3.56 0.45
N ALA A 58 -13.98 -4.57 -0.22
CA ALA A 58 -13.19 -5.66 -0.81
C ALA A 58 -12.18 -5.14 -1.84
N LYS A 59 -12.63 -4.24 -2.73
CA LYS A 59 -11.76 -3.65 -3.75
C LYS A 59 -10.67 -2.77 -3.15
N ALA A 60 -10.98 -1.94 -2.16
CA ALA A 60 -9.98 -1.13 -1.45
C ALA A 60 -8.92 -2.00 -0.76
N PHE A 61 -9.34 -3.10 -0.13
CA PHE A 61 -8.41 -4.05 0.48
C PHE A 61 -7.49 -4.70 -0.56
N VAL A 62 -8.03 -5.14 -1.71
CA VAL A 62 -7.20 -5.66 -2.82
C VAL A 62 -6.23 -4.60 -3.32
N SER A 63 -6.67 -3.36 -3.54
CA SER A 63 -5.78 -2.27 -3.99
C SER A 63 -4.64 -1.97 -3.03
N ILE A 64 -4.87 -2.06 -1.71
CA ILE A 64 -3.79 -1.95 -0.70
C ILE A 64 -2.77 -3.08 -0.88
N LEU A 65 -3.24 -4.33 -1.04
CA LEU A 65 -2.35 -5.48 -1.23
C LEU A 65 -1.57 -5.41 -2.55
N GLU A 66 -2.16 -4.85 -3.60
CA GLU A 66 -1.51 -4.62 -4.89
C GLU A 66 -0.39 -3.59 -4.78
N GLY A 67 -0.55 -2.55 -3.96
CA GLY A 67 0.52 -1.61 -3.64
C GLY A 67 1.70 -2.29 -2.93
N VAL A 68 1.43 -3.25 -2.05
CA VAL A 68 2.47 -4.03 -1.35
C VAL A 68 3.21 -5.00 -2.30
N ASP A 69 2.55 -5.53 -3.33
CA ASP A 69 3.15 -6.46 -4.32
C ASP A 69 4.06 -5.78 -5.37
N GLN A 70 4.14 -4.45 -5.38
CA GLN A 70 5.12 -3.70 -6.18
C GLN A 70 6.59 -4.01 -5.80
N TYR A 71 6.77 -4.82 -4.76
CA TYR A 71 8.00 -5.50 -4.36
C TYR A 71 8.14 -6.86 -5.07
N VAL A 72 8.89 -6.89 -6.18
CA VAL A 72 9.06 -8.04 -7.07
C VAL A 72 10.27 -8.88 -6.67
N LEU A 73 10.09 -10.17 -6.39
CA LEU A 73 11.22 -11.08 -6.25
C LEU A 73 11.94 -11.22 -7.60
N ASN A 74 13.25 -10.95 -7.63
CA ASN A 74 14.14 -11.20 -8.77
C ASN A 74 15.34 -12.06 -8.32
N PRO A 75 15.32 -13.38 -8.57
CA PRO A 75 16.43 -14.29 -8.23
C PRO A 75 17.75 -14.02 -8.97
N GLU A 76 17.74 -13.21 -10.02
CA GLU A 76 18.93 -12.82 -10.77
C GLU A 76 19.73 -11.70 -10.07
N LEU A 77 19.11 -10.99 -9.12
CA LEU A 77 19.83 -10.04 -8.26
C LEU A 77 20.68 -10.79 -7.23
N PRO A 78 21.81 -10.24 -6.77
CA PRO A 78 22.56 -10.85 -5.67
C PRO A 78 21.72 -11.01 -4.40
N LEU A 79 21.96 -12.06 -3.62
CA LEU A 79 21.23 -12.32 -2.37
C LEU A 79 21.37 -11.14 -1.38
N GLY A 80 20.24 -10.70 -0.85
CA GLY A 80 20.08 -9.58 0.07
C GLY A 80 20.13 -8.21 -0.60
N THR A 81 19.90 -8.12 -1.91
CA THR A 81 19.93 -6.85 -2.64
C THR A 81 18.57 -6.45 -3.18
N GLU A 82 18.39 -5.15 -3.36
CA GLU A 82 17.23 -4.54 -3.99
C GLU A 82 17.67 -3.65 -5.15
N LYS A 83 16.81 -3.52 -6.16
CA LYS A 83 17.00 -2.67 -7.31
C LYS A 83 15.66 -2.06 -7.72
N VAL A 84 15.62 -0.73 -7.76
CA VAL A 84 14.46 -0.03 -8.34
C VAL A 84 14.49 -0.23 -9.86
N LYS A 85 13.51 -0.96 -10.39
CA LYS A 85 13.34 -1.19 -11.84
C LYS A 85 12.64 -0.01 -12.51
N SER A 86 11.69 0.60 -11.80
CA SER A 86 10.93 1.76 -12.26
C SER A 86 10.62 2.64 -11.05
N ASN A 87 10.80 3.95 -11.18
CA ASN A 87 10.49 4.89 -10.09
C ASN A 87 9.00 5.25 -9.99
N GLY A 88 8.22 4.86 -11.01
CA GLY A 88 6.82 5.30 -11.14
C GLY A 88 6.69 6.80 -11.44
N TYR A 89 5.50 7.20 -11.87
CA TYR A 89 5.13 8.60 -12.06
C TYR A 89 3.62 8.79 -11.95
N THR A 90 3.22 9.94 -11.42
CA THR A 90 1.81 10.33 -11.29
C THR A 90 1.25 10.70 -12.66
N GLY A 91 0.08 10.15 -12.98
CA GLY A 91 -0.65 10.48 -14.19
C GLY A 91 -1.37 11.82 -14.07
N TYR A 92 -1.76 12.41 -15.20
CA TYR A 92 -2.54 13.64 -15.23
C TYR A 92 -3.44 13.67 -16.47
N ALA A 93 -4.59 14.34 -16.34
CA ALA A 93 -5.48 14.63 -17.45
C ALA A 93 -5.51 16.15 -17.67
N THR A 94 -5.41 16.55 -18.93
CA THR A 94 -5.51 17.96 -19.35
C THR A 94 -6.65 18.11 -20.34
N GLU A 95 -7.36 19.23 -20.24
CA GLU A 95 -8.38 19.63 -21.19
C GLU A 95 -8.05 21.04 -21.67
N THR A 96 -7.96 21.20 -22.99
CA THR A 96 -7.66 22.49 -23.62
C THR A 96 -8.92 23.04 -24.25
N TRP A 97 -9.21 24.30 -23.91
CA TRP A 97 -10.37 25.03 -24.39
C TRP A 97 -9.92 26.32 -25.06
N ARG A 98 -10.50 26.63 -26.21
CA ARG A 98 -10.43 27.97 -26.79
C ARG A 98 -11.60 28.79 -26.24
N VAL A 99 -11.29 29.89 -25.57
CA VAL A 99 -12.30 30.80 -25.02
C VAL A 99 -12.15 32.16 -25.69
N VAL A 100 -13.25 32.69 -26.23
CA VAL A 100 -13.31 34.01 -26.86
C VAL A 100 -14.02 34.96 -25.91
N TYR A 101 -13.39 36.12 -25.68
CA TYR A 101 -13.94 37.21 -24.87
C TYR A 101 -14.17 38.43 -25.75
N GLU A 102 -15.28 39.12 -25.52
CA GLU A 102 -15.54 40.46 -26.03
C GLU A 102 -15.84 41.39 -24.84
N ASN A 103 -15.14 42.52 -24.76
CA ASN A 103 -15.29 43.50 -23.66
C ASN A 103 -15.17 42.88 -22.25
N GLY A 104 -14.28 41.90 -22.09
CA GLY A 104 -14.06 41.20 -20.82
C GLY A 104 -15.12 40.16 -20.45
N LYS A 105 -16.14 39.96 -21.29
CA LYS A 105 -17.17 38.93 -21.10
C LYS A 105 -16.91 37.75 -22.02
N GLU A 106 -16.96 36.53 -21.48
CA GLU A 106 -16.85 35.30 -22.27
C GLU A 106 -18.05 35.21 -23.22
N VAL A 107 -17.78 35.08 -24.52
CA VAL A 107 -18.81 34.99 -25.57
C VAL A 107 -18.81 33.64 -26.28
N SER A 108 -17.72 32.88 -26.23
CA SER A 108 -17.65 31.53 -26.80
C SER A 108 -16.60 30.67 -26.11
N ARG A 109 -16.87 29.37 -26.00
CA ARG A 109 -15.94 28.35 -25.53
C ARG A 109 -16.04 27.11 -26.41
N THR A 110 -14.91 26.73 -27.00
CA THR A 110 -14.79 25.55 -27.86
C THR A 110 -13.79 24.59 -27.24
N PHE A 111 -14.21 23.34 -27.02
CA PHE A 111 -13.32 22.27 -26.60
C PHE A 111 -12.38 21.89 -27.75
N GLU A 112 -11.07 21.87 -27.49
CA GLU A 112 -10.08 21.54 -28.52
C GLU A 112 -9.50 20.15 -28.32
N ASN A 113 -9.11 19.80 -27.09
CA ASN A 113 -8.41 18.56 -26.84
C ASN A 113 -8.56 18.09 -25.39
N LYS A 114 -8.47 16.76 -25.21
CA LYS A 114 -8.21 16.14 -23.92
C LYS A 114 -7.07 15.15 -24.08
N SER A 115 -6.05 15.32 -23.24
CA SER A 115 -4.90 14.41 -23.18
C SER A 115 -4.85 13.76 -21.81
N THR A 116 -4.73 12.44 -21.78
CA THR A 116 -4.65 11.65 -20.55
C THR A 116 -3.32 10.91 -20.51
N TYR A 117 -2.50 11.21 -19.52
CA TYR A 117 -1.24 10.55 -19.24
C TYR A 117 -1.45 9.58 -18.08
N LYS A 118 -1.13 8.30 -18.30
CA LYS A 118 -1.32 7.24 -17.31
C LYS A 118 -0.30 7.36 -16.20
N MET A 119 -0.71 7.08 -14.97
CA MET A 119 0.22 6.84 -13.88
C MET A 119 0.90 5.48 -14.08
N TYR A 120 2.13 5.36 -13.59
CA TYR A 120 2.81 4.08 -13.46
C TYR A 120 3.35 3.95 -12.05
N ASP A 121 3.26 2.75 -11.52
CA ASP A 121 3.71 2.44 -10.18
C ASP A 121 5.24 2.31 -10.10
N LYS A 122 5.77 2.53 -8.89
CA LYS A 122 7.17 2.21 -8.58
C LYS A 122 7.30 0.68 -8.52
N ILE A 123 8.34 0.13 -9.13
CA ILE A 123 8.61 -1.32 -9.09
C ILE A 123 10.00 -1.52 -8.50
N ILE A 124 10.06 -2.24 -7.38
CA ILE A 124 11.31 -2.60 -6.70
C ILE A 124 11.52 -4.09 -6.88
N GLU A 125 12.59 -4.48 -7.53
CA GLU A 125 13.04 -5.86 -7.58
C GLU A 125 13.95 -6.15 -6.39
N HIS A 126 13.85 -7.32 -5.77
CA HIS A 126 14.75 -7.71 -4.67
C HIS A 126 15.04 -9.21 -4.70
N ASN A 127 16.17 -9.61 -4.14
CA ASN A 127 16.47 -11.00 -3.83
C ASN A 127 16.78 -11.10 -2.33
N PRO A 128 15.91 -11.66 -1.48
CA PRO A 128 16.16 -11.73 -0.05
C PRO A 128 17.22 -12.79 0.27
N LYS A 129 18.03 -12.57 1.31
CA LYS A 129 18.87 -13.64 1.88
C LYS A 129 17.95 -14.67 2.58
N PRO A 130 18.20 -15.98 2.42
CA PRO A 130 17.53 -16.98 3.24
C PRO A 130 17.76 -16.64 4.71
N VAL A 131 16.67 -16.49 5.46
CA VAL A 131 16.74 -16.28 6.91
C VAL A 131 17.11 -17.64 7.51
N GLU A 132 18.23 -17.72 8.22
CA GLU A 132 18.55 -18.95 8.95
C GLU A 132 17.46 -19.22 9.99
N PRO A 133 16.99 -20.48 10.16
CA PRO A 133 15.89 -20.78 11.05
C PRO A 133 16.29 -20.55 12.51
N THR A 134 15.84 -19.44 13.10
CA THR A 134 15.94 -19.20 14.55
C THR A 134 15.03 -20.19 15.28
N THR A 135 15.65 -21.03 16.10
CA THR A 135 15.00 -21.95 17.04
C THR A 135 14.06 -21.17 17.98
N PRO A 136 12.83 -21.64 18.29
CA PRO A 136 11.93 -20.90 19.15
C PRO A 136 12.47 -20.88 20.58
N VAL A 137 12.86 -19.70 21.07
CA VAL A 137 13.07 -19.47 22.51
C VAL A 137 11.70 -19.49 23.18
N VAL A 138 11.42 -20.58 23.88
CA VAL A 138 10.26 -20.72 24.77
C VAL A 138 10.33 -19.62 25.83
N SER A 139 9.48 -18.61 25.72
CA SER A 139 9.16 -17.74 26.85
C SER A 139 8.21 -18.48 27.77
N THR A 140 8.74 -18.98 28.89
CA THR A 140 7.96 -19.38 30.06
C THR A 140 8.47 -18.56 31.23
N THR A 141 7.72 -17.52 31.60
CA THR A 141 7.65 -17.01 32.97
C THR A 141 6.44 -16.09 33.10
N GLU A 142 5.37 -16.62 33.70
CA GLU A 142 4.52 -15.91 34.67
C GLU A 142 4.21 -16.93 35.78
N PRO A 143 3.88 -16.55 37.04
CA PRO A 143 3.53 -15.21 37.54
C PRO A 143 4.27 -14.83 38.85
N THR A 144 4.14 -13.58 39.33
CA THR A 144 3.90 -13.25 40.76
C THR A 144 3.62 -11.75 40.92
N THR A 145 2.58 -11.53 41.70
CA THR A 145 1.79 -10.36 42.08
C THR A 145 2.52 -9.35 42.98
N GLU A 146 1.96 -8.12 42.98
CA GLU A 146 1.83 -7.18 44.11
C GLU A 146 2.95 -6.13 44.33
N SER A 147 2.67 -4.86 43.99
CA SER A 147 2.28 -3.85 44.99
C SER A 147 2.16 -2.45 44.37
N THR A 148 1.09 -1.75 44.75
CA THR A 148 0.68 -0.39 44.41
C THR A 148 1.45 0.65 45.23
N GLU A 149 1.97 1.74 44.64
CA GLU A 149 1.78 3.09 45.21
C GLU A 149 2.05 4.23 44.21
N LEU A 150 1.26 5.29 44.37
CA LEU A 150 1.04 6.46 43.52
C LEU A 150 2.12 7.54 43.68
N ALA A 151 2.48 8.24 42.60
CA ALA A 151 2.56 9.72 42.55
C ALA A 151 2.85 10.23 41.12
N ASP A 152 1.90 10.97 40.58
CA ASP A 152 1.97 11.87 39.41
C ASP A 152 2.29 13.30 39.89
N PRO A 153 2.30 14.37 39.06
CA PRO A 153 3.08 14.70 37.86
C PRO A 153 4.04 15.88 38.11
N THR A 154 5.10 16.05 37.31
CA THR A 154 5.62 17.42 37.04
C THR A 154 6.29 17.55 35.67
N VAL A 155 5.61 18.25 34.78
CA VAL A 155 6.08 18.91 33.53
C VAL A 155 5.52 20.34 33.66
N PRO A 156 6.19 21.47 33.29
CA PRO A 156 6.97 21.65 32.05
C PRO A 156 8.25 22.52 32.19
N THR A 157 9.11 22.53 31.17
CA THR A 157 9.82 23.77 30.77
C THR A 157 10.13 23.75 29.26
N GLU A 158 9.65 24.81 28.64
CA GLU A 158 9.79 25.28 27.26
C GLU A 158 11.17 25.92 27.02
N SER A 159 11.74 25.76 25.81
CA SER A 159 12.66 26.73 25.18
C SER A 159 12.77 26.48 23.68
N GLN A 160 12.55 27.56 22.92
CA GLN A 160 12.47 27.69 21.45
C GLN A 160 13.88 27.89 20.79
N PRO A 161 14.05 28.24 19.49
CA PRO A 161 15.02 27.62 18.58
C PRO A 161 16.24 28.52 18.26
N GLU A 162 17.36 27.94 17.83
CA GLU A 162 18.47 28.72 17.27
C GLU A 162 18.50 28.68 15.74
N THR A 163 18.46 29.88 15.15
CA THR A 163 18.86 30.21 13.78
C THR A 163 20.34 30.60 13.82
N THR A 164 21.15 30.18 12.84
CA THR A 164 22.40 30.89 12.54
C THR A 164 22.62 30.93 11.02
N GLN A 165 22.73 32.16 10.52
CA GLN A 165 23.30 32.53 9.22
C GLN A 165 24.81 32.83 9.40
N ALA A 166 25.64 32.45 8.42
CA ALA A 166 26.93 33.06 8.04
C ALA A 166 27.35 32.43 6.69
N THR A 167 27.43 33.10 5.54
CA THR A 167 28.33 34.18 5.04
C THR A 167 29.67 33.67 4.48
N GLY A 168 29.96 34.03 3.22
CA GLY A 168 31.25 33.92 2.49
C GLY A 168 31.40 32.60 1.73
N GLU A 169 31.72 32.55 0.44
CA GLU A 169 32.45 33.44 -0.48
C GLU A 169 31.76 33.51 -1.87
#